data_AF-A0A139PHN0-F1
#
_entry.id   AF-A0A139PHN0-F1
#
_cell.length_a   1.000
_cell.length_b   1.000
_cell.length_c   1.000
_cell.angle_alpha   90.00
_cell.angle_beta   90.00
_cell.angle_gamma   90.00
#
_symmetry.space_group_name_H-M   'P 1'
#
loop_
_entity.id
_entity.type
_entity.pdbx_description
1 polymer ?
#
loop_
_entity_poly.entity_id
_entity_poly.type
_entity_poly.pdbx_seq_one_letter_code
_entity_poly.pdbx_strand_id
1 'polypeptide(L)'
;MPIVFDSGVRRGQHVFKALASGADLVAIGRPVIYGLALGGSVGVRQVFEHLNAELKTVMQLSGTQTIEDVKHFKLRHNPYNPTFPVDPRDLKLY
;
A
#
# COMPACT_ATOMS: atom_id res chain seq x y z
N MET A 1 19.28 6.87 6.66
CA MET A 1 18.54 6.51 7.89
C MET A 1 17.24 5.83 7.47
N PRO A 2 16.74 4.82 8.20
CA PRO A 2 15.52 4.12 7.82
C PRO A 2 14.26 5.00 7.95
N ILE A 3 13.30 4.85 7.04
CA ILE A 3 12.03 5.58 6.99
C ILE A 3 10.87 4.66 7.37
N VAL A 4 10.09 5.08 8.37
CA VAL A 4 8.83 4.42 8.75
C VAL A 4 7.66 5.28 8.29
N PHE A 5 6.72 4.70 7.55
CA PHE A 5 5.53 5.38 7.04
C PHE A 5 4.25 4.90 7.72
N ASP A 6 3.30 5.81 8.01
CA ASP A 6 2.00 5.47 8.60
C ASP A 6 0.86 6.39 8.08
N SER A 7 -0.22 6.57 8.85
CA SER A 7 -1.26 7.57 8.56
C SER A 7 -2.13 7.34 7.32
N GLY A 8 -2.67 6.12 7.15
CA GLY A 8 -3.69 5.84 6.12
C GLY A 8 -3.67 4.44 5.51
N VAL A 9 -2.75 3.59 5.96
CA VAL A 9 -2.53 2.24 5.43
C VAL A 9 -3.67 1.30 5.83
N ARG A 10 -4.39 0.75 4.85
CA ARG A 10 -5.58 -0.09 5.05
C ARG A 10 -5.61 -1.33 4.16
N ARG A 11 -4.73 -1.40 3.17
CA ARG A 11 -4.65 -2.47 2.18
C ARG A 11 -3.21 -2.80 1.84
N GLY A 12 -2.95 -4.02 1.36
CA GLY A 12 -1.64 -4.44 0.85
C GLY A 12 -1.06 -3.49 -0.21
N GLN A 13 -1.90 -2.94 -1.10
CA GLN A 13 -1.48 -1.95 -2.11
C GLN A 13 -0.97 -0.63 -1.51
N HIS A 14 -1.39 -0.25 -0.30
CA HIS A 14 -0.88 0.96 0.37
C HIS A 14 0.53 0.69 0.91
N VAL A 15 0.75 -0.51 1.48
CA VAL A 15 2.08 -0.96 1.91
C VAL A 15 3.04 -0.99 0.71
N PHE A 16 2.62 -1.62 -0.39
CA PHE A 16 3.38 -1.66 -1.63
C PHE A 16 3.78 -0.26 -2.12
N LYS A 17 2.81 0.66 -2.22
CA LYS A 17 3.08 2.04 -2.68
C LYS A 17 4.01 2.80 -1.74
N ALA A 18 3.88 2.63 -0.43
CA ALA A 18 4.77 3.27 0.54
C ALA A 18 6.21 2.79 0.37
N LEU A 19 6.42 1.47 0.25
CA LEU A 19 7.74 0.87 0.01
C LEU A 19 8.33 1.35 -1.33
N ALA A 20 7.54 1.32 -2.41
CA ALA A 20 7.93 1.84 -3.73
C ALA A 20 8.20 3.35 -3.74
N SER A 21 7.72 4.09 -2.73
CA SER A 21 7.97 5.52 -2.56
C SER A 21 9.13 5.83 -1.59
N GLY A 22 9.88 4.81 -1.15
CA GLY A 22 11.08 4.96 -0.34
C GLY A 22 10.90 4.69 1.16
N ALA A 23 9.76 4.19 1.62
CA ALA A 23 9.64 3.70 2.99
C ALA A 23 10.44 2.39 3.17
N ASP A 24 11.04 2.21 4.34
CA ASP A 24 11.66 0.96 4.75
C ASP A 24 10.68 0.06 5.52
N LEU A 25 9.80 0.68 6.32
CA LEU A 25 8.75 0.00 7.08
C LEU A 25 7.42 0.77 7.02
N VAL A 26 6.34 0.04 7.26
CA VAL A 26 4.99 0.61 7.31
C VAL A 26 4.31 0.23 8.63
N ALA A 27 3.89 1.23 9.40
CA ALA A 27 3.20 1.01 10.67
C ALA A 27 1.66 1.01 10.49
N ILE A 28 0.99 0.11 11.22
CA ILE A 28 -0.46 -0.10 11.13
C ILE A 28 -1.13 0.27 12.46
N GLY A 29 -1.97 1.30 12.43
CA GLY A 29 -2.73 1.77 13.60
C GLY A 29 -4.17 1.25 13.63
N ARG A 30 -5.13 2.07 13.15
CA ARG A 30 -6.58 1.81 13.26
C ARG A 30 -7.04 0.37 12.91
N PRO A 31 -6.57 -0.27 11.82
CA PRO A 31 -6.97 -1.66 11.52
C PRO A 31 -6.66 -2.64 12.65
N VAL A 32 -5.50 -2.52 13.29
CA VAL A 32 -5.10 -3.39 14.41
C VAL A 32 -6.02 -3.19 15.60
N ILE A 33 -6.38 -1.94 15.92
CA ILE A 33 -7.33 -1.61 17.00
C ILE A 33 -8.72 -2.19 16.70
N TYR A 34 -9.17 -2.16 15.44
CA TYR A 34 -10.44 -2.77 15.06
C TYR A 34 -10.42 -4.30 15.20
N GLY A 35 -9.33 -4.95 14.76
CA GLY A 35 -9.13 -6.38 14.98
C GLY A 35 -9.13 -6.75 16.46
N LEU A 36 -8.45 -5.94 17.30
CA LEU A 36 -8.43 -6.11 18.74
C LEU A 36 -9.84 -6.04 19.35
N ALA A 37 -10.64 -5.04 18.96
CA ALA A 37 -11.99 -4.87 19.46
C ALA A 37 -12.94 -6.02 19.07
N LEU A 38 -12.77 -6.60 17.88
CA LEU A 38 -13.66 -7.64 17.35
C LEU A 38 -13.27 -9.07 17.75
N GLY A 39 -11.99 -9.32 18.01
CA GLY A 39 -11.50 -10.68 18.23
C GLY A 39 -10.27 -10.78 19.14
N GLY A 40 -9.99 -9.75 19.94
CA GLY A 40 -8.82 -9.73 20.82
C GLY A 40 -7.51 -9.92 20.03
N SER A 41 -6.57 -10.65 20.63
CA SER A 41 -5.29 -10.98 19.99
C SER A 41 -5.44 -11.78 18.68
N VAL A 42 -6.48 -12.61 18.58
CA VAL A 42 -6.78 -13.37 17.35
C VAL A 42 -7.17 -12.41 16.22
N GLY A 43 -8.03 -11.44 16.51
CA GLY A 43 -8.43 -10.43 15.53
C GLY A 43 -7.26 -9.54 15.09
N VAL A 44 -6.35 -9.17 16.02
CA VAL A 44 -5.09 -8.49 15.67
C VAL A 44 -4.26 -9.31 14.69
N ARG A 45 -4.05 -10.60 14.99
CA ARG A 45 -3.30 -11.51 14.10
C ARG A 45 -3.94 -11.58 12.71
N GLN A 46 -5.26 -11.74 12.64
CA GLN A 46 -6.00 -11.82 11.39
C GLN A 46 -5.84 -10.56 10.53
N VAL A 47 -5.76 -9.37 11.13
CA VAL A 47 -5.50 -8.12 10.40
C VAL A 47 -4.14 -8.15 9.72
N PHE A 48 -3.09 -8.57 10.42
CA PHE A 48 -1.75 -8.68 9.82
C PHE A 48 -1.67 -9.78 8.76
N GLU A 49 -2.29 -10.94 9.00
CA GLU A 49 -2.37 -12.02 8.01
C GLU A 49 -3.08 -11.56 6.73
N HIS A 50 -4.18 -10.83 6.87
CA HIS A 50 -4.92 -10.29 5.73
C HIS A 50 -4.10 -9.26 4.94
N LEU A 51 -3.45 -8.31 5.63
CA LEU A 51 -2.58 -7.33 4.97
C LEU A 51 -1.38 -7.97 4.26
N ASN A 52 -0.79 -9.01 4.86
CA ASN A 52 0.30 -9.77 4.25
C ASN A 52 -0.17 -10.55 3.02
N ALA A 53 -1.35 -11.18 3.08
CA ALA A 53 -1.94 -11.86 1.94
C ALA A 53 -2.24 -10.88 0.79
N GLU A 54 -2.84 -9.72 1.08
CA GLU A 54 -3.05 -8.68 0.07
C GLU A 54 -1.73 -8.17 -0.51
N LEU A 55 -0.71 -7.90 0.31
CA LEU A 55 0.60 -7.45 -0.18
C LEU A 55 1.22 -8.49 -1.12
N LYS A 56 1.18 -9.78 -0.74
CA LYS A 56 1.67 -10.88 -1.59
C LYS A 56 0.94 -10.92 -2.94
N THR A 57 -0.37 -10.77 -2.94
CA THR A 57 -1.17 -10.70 -4.18
C THR A 57 -0.73 -9.52 -5.05
N VAL A 58 -0.55 -8.33 -4.47
CA VAL A 58 -0.09 -7.14 -5.20
C VAL A 58 1.31 -7.36 -5.77
N MET A 59 2.22 -7.96 -5.01
CA MET A 59 3.57 -8.29 -5.45
C MET A 59 3.56 -9.25 -6.66
N GLN A 60 2.73 -10.30 -6.59
CA GLN A 60 2.56 -11.26 -7.70
C GLN A 60 2.03 -10.60 -8.97
N LEU A 61 0.97 -9.79 -8.84
CA LEU A 61 0.37 -9.07 -9.96
C LEU A 61 1.29 -7.98 -10.54
N SER A 62 2.20 -7.44 -9.74
CA SER A 62 3.16 -6.41 -10.14
C SER A 62 4.50 -6.99 -10.63
N GLY A 63 4.66 -8.32 -10.61
CA GLY A 63 5.89 -8.98 -11.05
C GLY A 63 7.10 -8.75 -10.14
N THR A 64 6.88 -8.46 -8.86
CA THR A 64 7.95 -8.21 -7.87
C THR A 64 8.09 -9.42 -6.95
N GLN A 65 9.26 -10.06 -6.90
CA GLN A 65 9.48 -11.26 -6.08
C GLN A 65 9.88 -10.90 -4.65
N THR A 66 10.64 -9.82 -4.49
CA THR A 66 11.25 -9.38 -3.23
C THR A 66 10.78 -7.99 -2.84
N ILE A 67 10.97 -7.62 -1.56
CA ILE A 67 10.71 -6.24 -1.11
C ILE A 67 11.63 -5.23 -1.82
N GLU A 68 12.83 -5.64 -2.22
CA GLU A 68 13.74 -4.77 -2.96
C GLU A 68 13.21 -4.45 -4.37
N ASP A 69 12.57 -5.44 -5.02
CA ASP A 69 11.88 -5.21 -6.30
C ASP A 69 10.72 -4.21 -6.14
N VAL A 70 9.99 -4.29 -5.02
CA VAL A 70 8.92 -3.32 -4.69
C VAL A 70 9.48 -1.91 -4.54
N LYS A 71 10.61 -1.74 -3.84
CA LYS A 71 11.25 -0.43 -3.65
C LYS A 71 11.69 0.21 -4.97
N HIS A 72 12.04 -0.59 -5.97
CA HIS A 72 12.41 -0.12 -7.30
C HIS A 72 11.22 -0.04 -8.29
N PHE A 73 10.01 -0.40 -7.86
CA PHE A 73 8.84 -0.42 -8.72
C PHE A 73 8.43 1.00 -9.12
N LYS A 74 8.33 1.25 -10.43
CA LYS A 74 7.90 2.56 -10.95
C LYS A 74 6.38 2.70 -10.84
N LEU A 75 5.93 3.49 -9.87
CA LEU A 75 4.52 3.84 -9.73
C LEU A 75 4.05 4.73 -10.90
N ARG A 76 2.84 4.46 -11.41
CA ARG A 76 2.19 5.34 -12.39
C ARG A 76 1.64 6.57 -11.68
N HIS A 77 2.06 7.75 -12.13
CA HIS A 77 1.43 9.00 -11.72
C HIS A 77 0.02 9.10 -12.31
N ASN A 78 -0.97 9.49 -11.50
CA ASN A 78 -2.32 9.79 -11.96
C ASN A 78 -2.54 11.31 -11.89
N PRO A 79 -2.51 12.04 -13.02
CA PRO A 79 -2.63 13.49 -13.02
C PRO A 79 -4.07 14.00 -12.88
N TYR A 80 -5.07 13.10 -12.79
CA TYR A 80 -6.47 13.50 -12.65
C TYR A 80 -6.67 14.40 -11.43
N ASN A 81 -7.12 15.63 -11.67
CA ASN A 81 -7.45 16.61 -10.64
C ASN A 81 -8.93 17.01 -10.80
N PRO A 82 -9.82 16.67 -9.87
CA PRO A 82 -11.25 16.96 -10.01
C PRO A 82 -11.57 18.47 -9.91
N THR A 83 -10.63 19.28 -9.43
CA THR A 83 -10.79 20.72 -9.24
C THR A 83 -10.53 21.53 -10.50
N PHE A 84 -9.89 20.94 -11.51
CA PHE A 84 -9.57 21.60 -12.78
C PHE A 84 -9.98 20.71 -13.96
N PRO A 85 -10.43 21.28 -15.10
CA PRO A 85 -10.71 20.48 -16.28
C PRO A 85 -9.44 19.70 -16.70
N VAL A 86 -9.56 18.39 -16.83
CA VAL A 86 -8.46 17.52 -17.27
C VAL A 86 -8.26 17.76 -18.76
N ASP A 87 -7.03 18.10 -19.17
CA ASP A 87 -6.70 18.14 -20.58
C ASP A 87 -6.83 16.72 -21.16
N PRO A 88 -7.64 16.50 -22.21
CA PRO A 88 -7.78 15.19 -22.84
C PRO A 88 -6.45 14.57 -23.30
N ARG A 89 -5.40 15.38 -23.49
CA ARG A 89 -4.04 14.91 -23.81
C ARG A 89 -3.36 14.19 -22.65
N ASP A 90 -3.72 14.52 -21.41
CA ASP A 90 -3.19 13.87 -20.19
C ASP A 90 -3.86 12.52 -19.90
N LEU A 91 -4.97 12.22 -20.59
CA LEU A 91 -5.74 10.98 -20.47
C LEU A 91 -5.29 9.88 -21.44
N LYS A 92 -4.19 10.06 -22.19
CA LYS A 92 -3.69 9.01 -23.08
C LYS A 92 -3.27 7.78 -22.28
N LEU A 93 -4.15 6.78 -22.30
CA LEU A 93 -4.03 5.49 -21.63
C LEU A 93 -3.26 4.47 -22.47
N TYR A 94 -2.27 4.86 -23.29
CA TYR A 94 -1.38 3.95 -24.01
C TYR A 94 -0.03 4.62 -24.26
#